data_AF-A0A2S7Z439-F1
#
_entry.id   AF-A0A2S7Z439-F1
#
_cell.length_a   1.000
_cell.length_b   1.000
_cell.length_c   1.000
_cell.angle_alpha   90.00
_cell.angle_beta   90.00
_cell.angle_gamma   90.00
#
_symmetry.space_group_name_H-M   'P 1'
#
loop_
_entity.id
_entity.type
_entity.pdbx_description
1 polymer ?
#
loop_
_entity_poly.entity_id
_entity_poly.type
_entity_poly.pdbx_seq_one_letter_code
_entity_poly.pdbx_strand_id
1 'polypeptide(L)'
;METLKENIITVEDIKEEIEKAKLEVPREDEDFDDRYDRLHAEWEVKGLKKYHKEINDAFTNKETFKNWVIDIWGDIDTYITVINEELKLREIEITRKASECAALMKIFISSESGSRDEAEEKVKRNLEEALEEHDQRILNIYDVEVVPLLKWCEELLVMKAFLNNNFYMKGSFTDDLKLIYTNVFTLLDRNLPEKVDYSDAHSFEYYVYLEDEWEYLYVDDLNPVEELLAILPGSPYECDVMYYAHSINREINLKRIYILKDRYEQYINHFII
;
A
#
# COMPACT_ATOMS: atom_id res chain seq x y z
N MET A 1 -3.50 29.64 -15.48
CA MET A 1 -4.86 29.90 -16.00
C MET A 1 -4.98 29.58 -17.47
N GLU A 2 -4.14 30.14 -18.35
CA GLU A 2 -4.20 29.87 -19.80
C GLU A 2 -4.01 28.38 -20.11
N THR A 3 -3.04 27.71 -19.49
CA THR A 3 -2.74 26.29 -19.72
C THR A 3 -3.83 25.29 -19.28
N LEU A 4 -4.52 25.58 -18.17
CA LEU A 4 -5.64 24.78 -17.64
C LEU A 4 -6.94 25.05 -18.42
N LYS A 5 -7.12 26.29 -18.90
CA LYS A 5 -8.21 26.65 -19.82
C LYS A 5 -8.01 26.08 -21.23
N GLU A 6 -6.77 25.95 -21.68
CA GLU A 6 -6.43 25.32 -22.97
C GLU A 6 -6.59 23.79 -22.94
N ASN A 7 -6.45 23.18 -21.76
CA ASN A 7 -6.56 21.74 -21.55
C ASN A 7 -7.50 21.45 -20.38
N ILE A 8 -8.78 21.78 -20.56
CA ILE A 8 -9.83 21.47 -19.58
C ILE A 8 -9.88 19.95 -19.42
N ILE A 9 -9.29 19.42 -18.34
CA ILE A 9 -9.34 17.98 -18.04
C ILE A 9 -10.74 17.61 -17.62
N THR A 10 -11.44 16.87 -18.46
CA THR A 10 -12.78 16.42 -18.14
C THR A 10 -12.76 15.16 -17.26
N VAL A 11 -13.92 14.88 -16.68
CA VAL A 11 -14.23 13.59 -16.05
C VAL A 11 -13.97 12.42 -16.99
N GLU A 12 -14.21 12.60 -18.29
CA GLU A 12 -14.00 11.54 -19.28
C GLU A 12 -12.51 11.25 -19.49
N ASP A 13 -11.68 12.30 -19.58
CA ASP A 13 -10.22 12.16 -19.73
C ASP A 13 -9.61 11.38 -18.54
N ILE A 14 -10.07 11.65 -17.32
CA ILE A 14 -9.59 10.92 -16.12
C ILE A 14 -10.08 9.47 -16.11
N LYS A 15 -11.32 9.21 -16.53
CA LYS A 15 -11.85 7.85 -16.64
C LYS A 15 -11.06 7.01 -17.64
N GLU A 16 -10.69 7.59 -18.79
CA GLU A 16 -9.82 6.91 -19.75
C GLU A 16 -8.46 6.53 -19.13
N GLU A 17 -7.86 7.43 -18.35
CA GLU A 17 -6.61 7.15 -17.62
C GLU A 17 -6.79 6.04 -16.55
N ILE A 18 -7.91 6.04 -15.83
CA ILE A 18 -8.27 5.00 -14.87
C ILE A 18 -8.34 3.63 -15.57
N GLU A 19 -9.07 3.54 -16.68
CA GLU A 19 -9.24 2.28 -17.41
C GLU A 19 -7.93 1.79 -18.02
N LYS A 20 -7.12 2.70 -18.56
CA LYS A 20 -5.78 2.38 -19.05
C LYS A 20 -4.90 1.84 -17.92
N ALA A 21 -4.94 2.47 -16.74
CA ALA A 21 -4.18 2.00 -15.59
C ALA A 21 -4.59 0.58 -15.20
N LYS A 22 -5.90 0.29 -15.07
CA LYS A 22 -6.40 -1.05 -14.69
C LYS A 22 -5.93 -2.19 -15.61
N LEU A 23 -5.64 -1.92 -16.88
CA LEU A 23 -5.25 -2.91 -17.89
C LEU A 23 -3.72 -3.11 -18.03
N GLU A 24 -2.91 -2.34 -17.31
CA GLU A 24 -1.45 -2.39 -17.44
C GLU A 24 -0.85 -3.68 -16.84
N VAL A 25 -0.11 -4.44 -17.64
CA VAL A 25 0.57 -5.69 -17.25
C VAL A 25 2.03 -5.38 -16.86
N PRO A 26 2.57 -6.01 -15.80
CA PRO A 26 4.00 -5.91 -15.47
C PRO A 26 4.90 -6.23 -16.67
N ARG A 27 5.97 -5.47 -16.86
CA ARG A 27 7.04 -5.79 -17.82
C ARG A 27 7.96 -6.86 -17.19
N GLU A 28 8.28 -7.92 -17.92
CA GLU A 28 9.02 -9.09 -17.38
C GLU A 28 10.49 -8.79 -17.05
N ASP A 29 11.04 -7.73 -17.65
CA ASP A 29 12.47 -7.44 -17.75
C ASP A 29 12.86 -6.09 -17.09
N GLU A 30 11.96 -5.48 -16.32
CA GLU A 30 12.18 -4.26 -15.54
C GLU A 30 12.49 -4.60 -14.07
N ASP A 31 13.62 -4.11 -13.54
CA ASP A 31 13.92 -4.28 -12.12
C ASP A 31 13.05 -3.35 -11.24
N PHE A 32 13.13 -3.52 -9.92
CA PHE A 32 12.26 -2.76 -9.01
C PHE A 32 12.52 -1.25 -9.09
N ASP A 33 13.78 -0.83 -9.11
CA ASP A 33 14.13 0.59 -9.05
C ASP A 33 13.73 1.29 -10.37
N ASP A 34 13.98 0.64 -11.52
CA ASP A 34 13.55 1.13 -12.83
C ASP A 34 12.02 1.26 -12.91
N ARG A 35 11.30 0.24 -12.42
CA ARG A 35 9.83 0.24 -12.39
C ARG A 35 9.29 1.31 -11.46
N TYR A 36 9.90 1.46 -10.27
CA TYR A 36 9.54 2.46 -9.27
C TYR A 36 9.65 3.86 -9.87
N ASP A 37 10.82 4.19 -10.44
CA ASP A 37 11.11 5.50 -10.99
C ASP A 37 10.18 5.82 -12.18
N ARG A 38 9.96 4.83 -13.06
CA ARG A 38 9.04 4.97 -14.19
C ARG A 38 7.61 5.24 -13.73
N LEU A 39 7.07 4.43 -12.81
CA LEU A 39 5.69 4.56 -12.37
C LEU A 39 5.48 5.93 -11.70
N HIS A 40 6.37 6.35 -10.81
CA HIS A 40 6.27 7.68 -10.20
C HIS A 40 6.31 8.80 -11.23
N ALA A 41 7.28 8.77 -12.15
CA ALA A 41 7.38 9.79 -13.20
C ALA A 41 6.14 9.81 -14.11
N GLU A 42 5.55 8.65 -14.39
CA GLU A 42 4.31 8.54 -15.15
C GLU A 42 3.11 9.11 -14.38
N TRP A 43 2.97 8.78 -13.10
CA TRP A 43 1.83 9.21 -12.28
C TRP A 43 1.84 10.70 -11.93
N GLU A 44 3.03 11.32 -11.85
CA GLU A 44 3.22 12.76 -11.66
C GLU A 44 2.45 13.61 -12.67
N VAL A 45 2.36 13.16 -13.92
CA VAL A 45 1.77 13.95 -15.01
C VAL A 45 0.31 13.62 -15.34
N LYS A 46 -0.25 12.57 -14.75
CA LYS A 46 -1.62 12.11 -15.00
C LYS A 46 -2.65 12.92 -14.20
N GLY A 47 -3.84 13.09 -14.77
CA GLY A 47 -4.98 13.72 -14.12
C GLY A 47 -4.69 15.16 -13.66
N LEU A 48 -5.24 15.56 -12.51
CA LEU A 48 -5.04 16.89 -11.93
C LEU A 48 -3.66 17.09 -11.29
N LYS A 49 -2.88 16.03 -11.06
CA LYS A 49 -1.56 16.13 -10.38
C LYS A 49 -0.59 17.06 -11.12
N LYS A 50 -0.56 17.05 -12.46
CA LYS A 50 0.25 18.02 -13.25
C LYS A 50 -0.14 19.49 -13.03
N TYR A 51 -1.35 19.76 -12.53
CA TYR A 51 -1.86 21.10 -12.23
C TYR A 51 -1.88 21.41 -10.73
N HIS A 52 -1.31 20.54 -9.90
CA HIS A 52 -1.28 20.63 -8.45
C HIS A 52 -0.94 22.03 -7.95
N LYS A 53 0.14 22.63 -8.49
CA LYS A 53 0.58 23.98 -8.10
C LYS A 53 -0.46 25.06 -8.45
N GLU A 54 -0.97 25.07 -9.68
CA GLU A 54 -1.94 26.09 -10.12
C GLU A 54 -3.22 26.02 -9.27
N ILE A 55 -3.71 24.82 -9.00
CA ILE A 55 -4.91 24.60 -8.19
C ILE A 55 -4.68 25.08 -6.74
N ASN A 56 -3.54 24.76 -6.14
CA ASN A 56 -3.22 25.20 -4.77
C ASN A 56 -2.99 26.72 -4.66
N ASP A 57 -2.34 27.33 -5.66
CA ASP A 57 -2.16 28.77 -5.71
C ASP A 57 -3.54 29.46 -5.75
N ALA A 58 -4.47 28.96 -6.55
CA ALA A 58 -5.86 29.45 -6.57
C ALA A 58 -6.58 29.22 -5.23
N PHE A 59 -6.39 28.05 -4.61
CA PHE A 59 -7.02 27.71 -3.34
C PHE A 59 -6.51 28.52 -2.15
N THR A 60 -5.35 29.18 -2.26
CA THR A 60 -4.80 30.04 -1.21
C THR A 60 -5.73 31.24 -0.93
N ASN A 61 -6.43 31.75 -1.94
CA ASN A 61 -7.45 32.80 -1.75
C ASN A 61 -8.87 32.20 -1.71
N LYS A 62 -9.36 31.91 -0.50
CA LYS A 62 -10.68 31.31 -0.27
C LYS A 62 -11.83 32.16 -0.80
N GLU A 63 -11.73 33.49 -0.75
CA GLU A 63 -12.80 34.39 -1.17
C GLU A 63 -13.08 34.29 -2.67
N THR A 64 -12.03 34.08 -3.47
CA THR A 64 -12.13 34.05 -4.93
C THR A 64 -12.11 32.64 -5.53
N PHE A 65 -11.79 31.61 -4.73
CA PHE A 65 -11.62 30.24 -5.24
C PHE A 65 -12.87 29.69 -5.93
N LYS A 66 -14.07 29.93 -5.38
CA LYS A 66 -15.32 29.46 -6.02
C LYS A 66 -15.54 30.08 -7.40
N ASN A 67 -15.24 31.37 -7.56
CA ASN A 67 -15.33 32.05 -8.86
C ASN A 67 -14.30 31.49 -9.84
N TRP A 68 -13.07 31.25 -9.38
CA TRP A 68 -12.02 30.63 -10.19
C TRP A 68 -12.43 29.24 -10.68
N VAL A 69 -13.07 28.43 -9.83
CA VAL A 69 -13.62 27.13 -10.21
C VAL A 69 -14.66 27.29 -11.32
N ILE A 70 -15.64 28.18 -11.14
CA ILE A 70 -16.70 28.44 -12.13
C ILE A 70 -16.10 28.91 -13.47
N ASP A 71 -15.08 29.76 -13.44
CA ASP A 71 -14.43 30.29 -14.65
C ASP A 71 -13.70 29.24 -15.50
N ILE A 72 -13.28 28.13 -14.89
CA ILE A 72 -12.55 27.05 -15.57
C ILE A 72 -13.46 25.87 -15.89
N TRP A 73 -14.31 25.50 -14.93
CA TRP A 73 -15.09 24.26 -14.95
C TRP A 73 -16.57 24.48 -15.27
N GLY A 74 -17.00 25.73 -15.44
CA GLY A 74 -18.40 26.11 -15.70
C GLY A 74 -19.24 26.18 -14.44
N ASP A 75 -19.04 25.23 -13.51
CA ASP A 75 -19.72 25.19 -12.22
C ASP A 75 -18.94 24.37 -11.18
N ILE A 76 -19.40 24.44 -9.92
CA ILE A 76 -18.75 23.77 -8.78
C ILE A 76 -18.97 22.26 -8.82
N ASP A 77 -20.14 21.78 -9.23
CA ASP A 77 -20.49 20.36 -9.21
C ASP A 77 -19.67 19.58 -10.25
N THR A 78 -19.43 20.19 -11.41
CA THR A 78 -18.53 19.69 -12.44
C THR A 78 -17.12 19.50 -11.87
N TYR A 79 -16.56 20.52 -11.19
CA TYR A 79 -15.22 20.38 -10.61
C TYR A 79 -15.16 19.36 -9.48
N ILE A 80 -16.19 19.27 -8.63
CA ILE A 80 -16.29 18.23 -7.60
C ILE A 80 -16.29 16.83 -8.25
N THR A 81 -16.98 16.67 -9.37
CA THR A 81 -16.98 15.39 -10.11
C THR A 81 -15.59 15.06 -10.63
N VAL A 82 -14.86 16.04 -11.17
CA VAL A 82 -13.45 15.87 -11.59
C VAL A 82 -12.56 15.50 -10.39
N ILE A 83 -12.73 16.16 -9.23
CA ILE A 83 -12.00 15.79 -8.00
C ILE A 83 -12.27 14.34 -7.60
N ASN A 84 -13.53 13.89 -7.66
CA ASN A 84 -13.88 12.53 -7.27
C ASN A 84 -13.23 11.48 -8.20
N GLU A 85 -13.17 11.75 -9.51
CA GLU A 85 -12.44 10.86 -10.43
C GLU A 85 -10.92 10.93 -10.23
N GLU A 86 -10.36 12.11 -9.92
CA GLU A 86 -8.94 12.21 -9.58
C GLU A 86 -8.59 11.38 -8.35
N LEU A 87 -9.45 11.37 -7.32
CA LEU A 87 -9.25 10.53 -6.13
C LEU A 87 -9.22 9.04 -6.48
N LYS A 88 -10.10 8.57 -7.38
CA LYS A 88 -10.07 7.18 -7.90
C LYS A 88 -8.82 6.88 -8.71
N LEU A 89 -8.31 7.86 -9.45
CA LEU A 89 -7.04 7.70 -10.17
C LEU A 89 -5.88 7.55 -9.18
N ARG A 90 -5.88 8.35 -8.09
CA ARG A 90 -4.87 8.26 -7.03
C ARG A 90 -4.97 6.99 -6.21
N GLU A 91 -6.17 6.43 -5.99
CA GLU A 91 -6.35 5.10 -5.41
C GLU A 91 -5.50 4.05 -6.10
N ILE A 92 -5.53 4.03 -7.44
CA ILE A 92 -4.80 3.05 -8.23
C ILE A 92 -3.30 3.24 -8.06
N GLU A 93 -2.81 4.49 -8.13
CA GLU A 93 -1.40 4.83 -7.88
C GLU A 93 -0.96 4.37 -6.48
N ILE A 94 -1.71 4.73 -5.44
CA ILE A 94 -1.36 4.48 -4.04
C ILE A 94 -1.44 2.99 -3.71
N THR A 95 -2.47 2.28 -4.20
CA THR A 95 -2.63 0.83 -3.95
C THR A 95 -1.50 0.05 -4.59
N ARG A 96 -1.13 0.38 -5.84
CA ARG A 96 0.07 -0.17 -6.49
C ARG A 96 1.32 0.16 -5.68
N LYS A 97 1.40 1.42 -5.29
CA LYS A 97 2.36 2.04 -4.38
C LYS A 97 2.75 1.14 -3.20
N ALA A 98 1.78 1.10 -2.29
CA ALA A 98 1.79 0.36 -1.06
C ALA A 98 2.13 -1.12 -1.28
N SER A 99 1.55 -1.75 -2.31
CA SER A 99 1.82 -3.15 -2.61
C SER A 99 3.25 -3.43 -3.05
N GLU A 100 3.83 -2.61 -3.91
CA GLU A 100 5.20 -2.79 -4.41
C GLU A 100 6.21 -2.63 -3.27
N CYS A 101 5.98 -1.63 -2.41
CA CYS A 101 6.77 -1.39 -1.21
C CYS A 101 6.72 -2.56 -0.20
N ALA A 102 5.54 -3.10 0.05
CA ALA A 102 5.39 -4.25 0.95
C ALA A 102 6.01 -5.52 0.36
N ALA A 103 5.91 -5.74 -0.95
CA ALA A 103 6.44 -6.93 -1.62
C ALA A 103 7.97 -7.04 -1.58
N LEU A 104 8.69 -5.93 -1.34
CA LEU A 104 10.13 -5.94 -1.19
C LEU A 104 10.61 -6.37 0.20
N MET A 105 9.72 -6.47 1.18
CA MET A 105 10.13 -6.82 2.54
C MET A 105 10.49 -8.29 2.59
N LYS A 106 11.80 -8.53 2.73
CA LYS A 106 12.38 -9.86 2.88
C LYS A 106 12.71 -10.07 4.35
N ILE A 107 12.35 -11.23 4.85
CA ILE A 107 12.74 -11.69 6.17
C ILE A 107 13.96 -12.58 5.99
N PHE A 108 15.04 -12.23 6.67
CA PHE A 108 16.26 -13.01 6.65
C PHE A 108 16.37 -13.72 7.98
N ILE A 109 16.62 -15.02 7.94
CA ILE A 109 16.77 -15.84 9.14
C ILE A 109 18.08 -16.60 8.98
N SER A 110 19.00 -16.38 9.91
CA SER A 110 20.26 -17.11 9.93
C SER A 110 20.06 -18.51 10.49
N SER A 111 20.69 -19.50 9.85
CA SER A 111 20.78 -20.88 10.35
C SER A 111 21.71 -20.95 11.57
N GLU A 112 21.50 -21.92 12.46
CA GLU A 112 22.22 -21.97 13.74
C GLU A 112 22.90 -23.32 14.01
N SER A 113 24.09 -23.29 14.61
CA SER A 113 24.86 -24.50 14.93
C SER A 113 24.62 -24.97 16.36
N GLY A 114 24.77 -26.29 16.58
CA GLY A 114 24.66 -26.91 17.90
C GLY A 114 24.01 -28.29 17.84
N SER A 115 23.55 -28.75 19.01
CA SER A 115 22.58 -29.85 19.06
C SER A 115 21.28 -29.44 18.37
N ARG A 116 20.49 -30.41 17.88
CA ARG A 116 19.22 -30.12 17.18
C ARG A 116 18.32 -29.20 18.00
N ASP A 117 18.08 -29.54 19.26
CA ASP A 117 17.22 -28.78 20.15
C ASP A 117 17.75 -27.36 20.40
N GLU A 118 19.07 -27.18 20.49
CA GLU A 118 19.70 -25.87 20.67
C GLU A 118 19.62 -25.01 19.41
N ALA A 119 19.85 -25.61 18.24
CA ALA A 119 19.74 -24.94 16.94
C ALA A 119 18.29 -24.53 16.68
N GLU A 120 17.33 -25.38 17.01
CA GLU A 120 15.89 -25.11 16.89
C GLU A 120 15.45 -23.89 17.69
N GLU A 121 15.81 -23.83 18.97
CA GLU A 121 15.47 -22.69 19.83
C GLU A 121 16.11 -21.38 19.35
N LYS A 122 17.33 -21.44 18.80
CA LYS A 122 17.97 -20.24 18.23
C LYS A 122 17.28 -19.77 16.95
N VAL A 123 16.93 -20.68 16.03
CA VAL A 123 16.22 -20.35 14.79
C VAL A 123 14.85 -19.75 15.09
N LYS A 124 14.09 -20.30 16.05
CA LYS A 124 12.80 -19.74 16.47
C LYS A 124 12.93 -18.31 16.98
N ARG A 125 13.93 -18.03 17.82
CA ARG A 125 14.21 -16.65 18.30
C ARG A 125 14.58 -15.72 17.16
N ASN A 126 15.46 -16.14 16.26
CA ASN A 126 15.87 -15.31 15.10
C ASN A 126 14.66 -14.99 14.20
N LEU A 127 13.77 -15.96 13.98
CA LEU A 127 12.52 -15.74 13.23
C LEU A 127 11.61 -14.74 13.95
N GLU A 128 11.45 -14.84 15.28
CA GLU A 128 10.65 -13.89 16.05
C GLU A 128 11.19 -12.46 15.94
N GLU A 129 12.51 -12.28 16.11
CA GLU A 129 13.17 -10.97 15.96
C GLU A 129 12.98 -10.41 14.55
N ALA A 130 13.10 -11.26 13.51
CA ALA A 130 12.97 -10.84 12.13
C ALA A 130 11.52 -10.49 11.74
N LEU A 131 10.51 -11.19 12.29
CA LEU A 131 9.09 -10.86 12.12
C LEU A 131 8.73 -9.53 12.82
N GLU A 132 9.30 -9.30 14.01
CA GLU A 132 9.12 -8.04 14.73
C GLU A 132 9.74 -6.86 13.97
N GLU A 133 10.95 -7.03 13.44
CA GLU A 133 11.60 -6.03 12.59
C GLU A 133 10.78 -5.77 11.31
N HIS A 134 10.27 -6.83 10.67
CA HIS A 134 9.39 -6.72 9.51
C HIS A 134 8.19 -5.83 9.79
N ASP A 135 7.41 -6.13 10.83
CA ASP A 135 6.18 -5.38 11.13
C ASP A 135 6.48 -3.90 11.46
N GLN A 136 7.59 -3.63 12.13
CA GLN A 136 8.04 -2.26 12.38
C GLN A 136 8.48 -1.54 11.08
N ARG A 137 9.09 -2.26 10.14
CA ARG A 137 9.51 -1.72 8.84
C ARG A 137 8.33 -1.45 7.91
N ILE A 138 7.27 -2.27 7.96
CA ILE A 138 5.98 -2.03 7.27
C ILE A 138 5.49 -0.61 7.59
N LEU A 139 5.45 -0.24 8.87
CA LEU A 139 5.02 1.09 9.31
C LEU A 139 5.92 2.21 8.77
N ASN A 140 7.24 2.04 8.86
CA ASN A 140 8.20 3.04 8.40
C ASN A 140 8.10 3.28 6.88
N ILE A 141 7.91 2.21 6.11
CA ILE A 141 7.79 2.30 4.66
C ILE A 141 6.49 3.00 4.26
N TYR A 142 5.39 2.80 4.97
CA TYR A 142 4.18 3.58 4.73
C TYR A 142 4.44 5.08 4.88
N ASP A 143 5.11 5.48 5.96
CA ASP A 143 5.38 6.90 6.25
C ASP A 143 6.33 7.55 5.23
N VAL A 144 7.32 6.81 4.74
CA VAL A 144 8.31 7.33 3.79
C VAL A 144 7.80 7.30 2.35
N GLU A 145 7.09 6.24 1.95
CA GLU A 145 6.80 5.95 0.54
C GLU A 145 5.35 6.24 0.14
N VAL A 146 4.40 6.06 1.06
CA VAL A 146 2.95 6.14 0.75
C VAL A 146 2.38 7.49 1.17
N VAL A 147 2.72 8.01 2.35
CA VAL A 147 2.25 9.31 2.84
C VAL A 147 2.53 10.47 1.86
N PRO A 148 3.69 10.56 1.18
CA PRO A 148 3.90 11.62 0.19
C PRO A 148 2.88 11.62 -0.95
N LEU A 149 2.41 10.44 -1.37
CA LEU A 149 1.40 10.29 -2.43
C LEU A 149 0.00 10.69 -1.96
N LEU A 150 -0.29 10.50 -0.66
CA LEU A 150 -1.58 10.86 -0.05
C LEU A 150 -1.76 12.36 0.12
N LYS A 151 -0.68 13.14 0.14
CA LYS A 151 -0.72 14.59 0.32
C LYS A 151 -1.66 15.27 -0.67
N TRP A 152 -1.64 14.83 -1.93
CA TRP A 152 -2.52 15.40 -2.95
C TRP A 152 -3.99 15.05 -2.70
N CYS A 153 -4.27 13.81 -2.26
CA CYS A 153 -5.62 13.38 -1.87
C CYS A 153 -6.18 14.23 -0.72
N GLU A 154 -5.38 14.45 0.33
CA GLU A 154 -5.74 15.31 1.48
C GLU A 154 -6.10 16.74 1.04
N GLU A 155 -5.30 17.33 0.16
CA GLU A 155 -5.54 18.69 -0.34
C GLU A 155 -6.83 18.76 -1.19
N LEU A 156 -7.07 17.76 -2.05
CA LEU A 156 -8.30 17.63 -2.82
C LEU A 156 -9.54 17.46 -1.92
N LEU A 157 -9.45 16.65 -0.86
CA LEU A 157 -10.54 16.47 0.11
C LEU A 157 -10.85 17.77 0.87
N VAL A 158 -9.83 18.53 1.27
CA VAL A 158 -9.99 19.86 1.87
C VAL A 158 -10.67 20.84 0.90
N MET A 159 -10.24 20.86 -0.37
CA MET A 159 -10.86 21.71 -1.41
C MET A 159 -12.31 21.34 -1.64
N LYS A 160 -12.62 20.04 -1.78
CA LYS A 160 -13.97 19.54 -1.95
C LYS A 160 -14.87 19.92 -0.78
N ALA A 161 -14.42 19.72 0.45
CA ALA A 161 -15.17 20.11 1.65
C ALA A 161 -15.47 21.61 1.65
N PHE A 162 -14.47 22.45 1.32
CA PHE A 162 -14.67 23.89 1.19
C PHE A 162 -15.73 24.27 0.14
N LEU A 163 -15.68 23.63 -1.04
CA LEU A 163 -16.64 23.89 -2.12
C LEU A 163 -18.07 23.56 -1.71
N ASN A 164 -18.25 22.44 -0.98
CA ASN A 164 -19.52 21.98 -0.42
C ASN A 164 -19.97 22.72 0.86
N ASN A 165 -19.18 23.66 1.38
CA ASN A 165 -19.39 24.30 2.68
C ASN A 165 -19.42 23.30 3.86
N ASN A 166 -18.67 22.21 3.74
CA ASN A 166 -18.46 21.19 4.76
C ASN A 166 -17.08 21.35 5.41
N PHE A 167 -16.87 20.64 6.53
CA PHE A 167 -15.59 20.54 7.20
C PHE A 167 -14.94 19.18 6.92
N TYR A 168 -13.63 19.18 6.71
CA TYR A 168 -12.82 17.97 6.60
C TYR A 168 -11.61 18.11 7.52
N MET A 169 -11.33 17.07 8.31
CA MET A 169 -10.23 17.06 9.25
C MET A 169 -8.95 16.64 8.52
N LYS A 170 -8.06 17.60 8.27
CA LYS A 170 -6.80 17.33 7.58
C LYS A 170 -6.02 16.21 8.28
N GLY A 171 -5.58 15.22 7.51
CA GLY A 171 -4.80 14.07 7.99
C GLY A 171 -5.65 12.83 8.28
N SER A 172 -6.97 12.98 8.43
CA SER A 172 -7.83 11.82 8.77
C SER A 172 -7.77 10.73 7.71
N PHE A 173 -7.71 11.11 6.43
CA PHE A 173 -7.64 10.13 5.34
C PHE A 173 -6.32 9.34 5.37
N THR A 174 -5.23 10.04 5.62
CA THR A 174 -3.89 9.45 5.74
C THR A 174 -3.79 8.49 6.92
N ASP A 175 -4.35 8.86 8.06
CA ASP A 175 -4.32 8.06 9.30
C ASP A 175 -5.19 6.80 9.18
N ASP A 176 -6.40 6.93 8.64
CA ASP A 176 -7.30 5.78 8.45
C ASP A 176 -6.74 4.78 7.42
N LEU A 177 -6.10 5.28 6.35
CA LEU A 177 -5.43 4.40 5.40
C LEU A 177 -4.19 3.72 6.01
N LYS A 178 -3.48 4.39 6.93
CA LYS A 178 -2.35 3.78 7.65
C LYS A 178 -2.82 2.59 8.49
N LEU A 179 -3.97 2.73 9.14
CA LEU A 179 -4.59 1.64 9.89
C LEU A 179 -4.93 0.45 8.98
N ILE A 180 -5.55 0.71 7.82
CA ILE A 180 -5.86 -0.34 6.83
C ILE A 180 -4.57 -1.02 6.37
N TYR A 181 -3.56 -0.25 5.95
CA TYR A 181 -2.29 -0.78 5.47
C TYR A 181 -1.59 -1.63 6.55
N THR A 182 -1.54 -1.15 7.78
CA THR A 182 -0.95 -1.89 8.91
C THR A 182 -1.69 -3.22 9.11
N ASN A 183 -3.02 -3.20 9.19
CA ASN A 183 -3.81 -4.42 9.39
C ASN A 183 -3.66 -5.45 8.26
N VAL A 184 -3.41 -4.98 7.04
CA VAL A 184 -3.23 -5.84 5.85
C VAL A 184 -1.84 -6.48 5.82
N PHE A 185 -0.79 -5.77 6.24
CA PHE A 185 0.59 -6.18 5.99
C PHE A 185 1.36 -6.65 7.23
N THR A 186 0.90 -6.34 8.43
CA THR A 186 1.43 -6.88 9.69
C THR A 186 1.24 -8.41 9.74
N LEU A 187 2.27 -9.14 10.16
CA LEU A 187 2.27 -10.60 10.20
C LEU A 187 1.95 -11.16 11.59
N LEU A 188 2.36 -10.45 12.66
CA LEU A 188 2.14 -10.87 14.04
C LEU A 188 0.85 -10.26 14.60
N ASP A 189 -0.04 -11.11 15.09
CA ASP A 189 -1.33 -10.69 15.67
C ASP A 189 -1.19 -9.70 16.83
N ARG A 190 -0.18 -9.89 17.69
CA ARG A 190 0.15 -9.02 18.82
C ARG A 190 0.59 -7.61 18.41
N ASN A 191 1.04 -7.44 17.17
CA ASN A 191 1.49 -6.16 16.62
C ASN A 191 0.38 -5.42 15.88
N LEU A 192 -0.81 -6.02 15.76
CA LEU A 192 -1.95 -5.33 15.17
C LEU A 192 -2.47 -4.23 16.11
N PRO A 193 -2.74 -3.03 15.58
CA PRO A 193 -3.41 -1.97 16.35
C PRO A 193 -4.85 -2.35 16.74
N GLU A 194 -5.53 -3.11 15.88
CA GLU A 194 -6.87 -3.66 16.13
C GLU A 194 -7.07 -4.98 15.37
N LYS A 195 -7.76 -5.94 15.97
CA LYS A 195 -8.08 -7.21 15.31
C LYS A 195 -9.28 -7.03 14.37
N VAL A 196 -9.05 -7.27 13.08
CA VAL A 196 -10.06 -7.11 12.02
C VAL A 196 -10.12 -8.33 11.10
N ASP A 197 -11.30 -8.62 10.54
CA ASP A 197 -11.56 -9.84 9.75
C ASP A 197 -10.73 -9.97 8.46
N TYR A 198 -10.19 -8.86 7.97
CA TYR A 198 -9.38 -8.80 6.75
C TYR A 198 -7.87 -8.78 7.04
N SER A 199 -7.48 -8.90 8.31
CA SER A 199 -6.07 -9.06 8.65
C SER A 199 -5.62 -10.49 8.37
N ASP A 200 -4.48 -10.62 7.72
CA ASP A 200 -3.79 -11.91 7.52
C ASP A 200 -2.74 -12.16 8.62
N ALA A 201 -2.80 -11.46 9.75
CA ALA A 201 -1.86 -11.66 10.85
C ALA A 201 -2.23 -12.91 11.68
N HIS A 202 -1.22 -13.62 12.16
CA HIS A 202 -1.38 -14.86 12.91
C HIS A 202 -0.48 -14.87 14.15
N SER A 203 -0.82 -15.69 15.14
CA SER A 203 0.04 -15.87 16.31
C SER A 203 1.30 -16.64 15.93
N PHE A 204 2.41 -16.34 16.61
CA PHE A 204 3.68 -17.05 16.42
C PHE A 204 3.53 -18.57 16.60
N GLU A 205 2.62 -19.00 17.48
CA GLU A 205 2.30 -20.41 17.72
C GLU A 205 1.83 -21.12 16.44
N TYR A 206 1.01 -20.48 15.59
CA TYR A 206 0.64 -21.06 14.29
C TYR A 206 1.83 -21.24 13.34
N TYR A 207 2.86 -20.41 13.47
CA TYR A 207 4.10 -20.54 12.70
C TYR A 207 5.04 -21.61 13.28
N VAL A 208 4.78 -22.15 14.47
CA VAL A 208 5.67 -23.08 15.20
C VAL A 208 5.02 -24.42 15.57
N TYR A 209 3.69 -24.56 15.47
CA TYR A 209 2.96 -25.79 15.82
C TYR A 209 3.07 -26.84 14.70
N LEU A 210 3.94 -27.83 14.91
CA LEU A 210 4.32 -28.87 13.95
C LEU A 210 4.01 -30.28 14.49
N GLU A 211 2.81 -30.47 15.02
CA GLU A 211 2.38 -31.79 15.46
C GLU A 211 1.37 -32.32 14.44
N ASP A 212 1.86 -33.18 13.55
CA ASP A 212 1.13 -34.29 12.94
C ASP A 212 -0.35 -34.01 12.57
N GLU A 213 -0.61 -33.59 11.33
CA GLU A 213 -1.54 -34.29 10.44
C GLU A 213 -1.63 -33.61 9.06
N TRP A 214 -1.48 -34.44 8.04
CA TRP A 214 -1.51 -34.07 6.63
C TRP A 214 -2.94 -33.77 6.19
N GLU A 215 -3.44 -32.55 6.40
CA GLU A 215 -4.57 -32.04 5.62
C GLU A 215 -4.60 -30.49 5.56
N TYR A 216 -3.85 -29.98 4.57
CA TYR A 216 -4.22 -28.95 3.60
C TYR A 216 -5.35 -27.97 3.97
N LEU A 217 -4.98 -26.69 4.17
CA LEU A 217 -5.22 -25.60 3.21
C LEU A 217 -4.59 -24.34 3.82
N TYR A 218 -3.78 -23.61 3.04
CA TYR A 218 -3.08 -22.36 3.38
C TYR A 218 -1.70 -22.42 4.02
N VAL A 219 -0.89 -23.41 3.68
CA VAL A 219 0.53 -23.36 4.05
C VAL A 219 1.41 -24.02 2.99
N ASP A 220 1.95 -23.23 2.06
CA ASP A 220 3.03 -23.70 1.16
C ASP A 220 4.44 -23.21 1.58
N ASP A 221 4.57 -22.16 2.39
CA ASP A 221 5.90 -21.59 2.72
C ASP A 221 6.15 -21.42 4.24
N LEU A 222 5.51 -22.22 5.11
CA LEU A 222 5.90 -22.37 6.53
C LEU A 222 6.74 -23.65 6.79
N ASN A 223 6.95 -24.44 5.73
CA ASN A 223 7.99 -25.45 5.61
C ASN A 223 9.45 -24.96 5.79
N PRO A 224 9.83 -23.65 5.74
CA PRO A 224 11.22 -23.23 5.84
C PRO A 224 11.87 -23.56 7.18
N VAL A 225 11.15 -23.47 8.31
CA VAL A 225 11.74 -23.80 9.62
C VAL A 225 12.01 -25.29 9.70
N GLU A 226 11.09 -26.15 9.24
CA GLU A 226 11.33 -27.59 9.19
C GLU A 226 12.42 -27.99 8.19
N GLU A 227 12.45 -27.39 7.00
CA GLU A 227 13.52 -27.58 6.02
C GLU A 227 14.87 -27.07 6.55
N LEU A 228 14.89 -25.91 7.21
CA LEU A 228 16.05 -25.36 7.92
C LEU A 228 16.55 -26.37 8.96
N LEU A 229 15.65 -26.85 9.84
CA LEU A 229 15.99 -27.80 10.90
C LEU A 229 16.41 -29.17 10.35
N ALA A 230 15.89 -29.57 9.19
CA ALA A 230 16.29 -30.77 8.48
C ALA A 230 17.72 -30.66 7.88
N ILE A 231 18.17 -29.46 7.52
CA ILE A 231 19.55 -29.18 7.10
C ILE A 231 20.52 -29.12 8.31
N LEU A 232 20.00 -28.94 9.52
CA LEU A 232 20.78 -28.68 10.75
C LEU A 232 21.08 -29.91 11.64
N PRO A 233 21.78 -30.96 11.16
CA PRO A 233 22.58 -31.77 12.08
C PRO A 233 24.07 -31.81 11.71
N GLY A 234 24.92 -31.26 12.59
CA GLY A 234 26.39 -31.42 12.56
C GLY A 234 27.13 -30.70 11.43
N SER A 235 26.49 -29.77 10.72
CA SER A 235 27.07 -29.04 9.60
C SER A 235 27.79 -27.75 10.06
N PRO A 236 29.03 -27.47 9.61
CA PRO A 236 29.84 -26.31 10.02
C PRO A 236 29.50 -25.01 9.24
N TYR A 237 28.34 -24.89 8.61
CA TYR A 237 28.01 -23.77 7.74
C TYR A 237 27.01 -22.80 8.38
N GLU A 238 27.39 -21.53 8.45
CA GLU A 238 26.46 -20.39 8.59
C GLU A 238 25.84 -20.13 7.21
N CYS A 239 24.53 -20.27 7.08
CA CYS A 239 23.81 -19.87 5.88
C CYS A 239 22.66 -18.94 6.27
N ASP A 240 22.61 -17.77 5.64
CA ASP A 240 21.42 -16.92 5.71
C ASP A 240 20.37 -17.48 4.77
N VAL A 241 19.21 -17.84 5.31
CA VAL A 241 18.05 -18.20 4.50
C VAL A 241 17.22 -16.94 4.30
N MET A 242 17.18 -16.51 3.06
CA MET A 242 16.31 -15.44 2.61
C MET A 242 14.93 -16.03 2.37
N TYR A 243 13.97 -15.72 3.23
CA TYR A 243 12.60 -16.10 3.01
C TYR A 243 12.01 -15.23 1.90
N TYR A 244 11.78 -15.86 0.74
CA TYR A 244 11.08 -15.31 -0.41
C TYR A 244 9.87 -16.19 -0.64
N ALA A 245 8.72 -15.82 -0.10
CA ALA A 245 7.50 -16.57 -0.31
C ALA A 245 7.02 -16.34 -1.76
N HIS A 246 7.62 -16.98 -2.77
CA HIS A 246 7.34 -16.62 -4.17
C HIS A 246 5.89 -16.97 -4.57
N SER A 247 5.36 -18.08 -4.05
CA SER A 247 3.99 -18.57 -4.24
C SER A 247 3.01 -17.94 -3.26
N ILE A 248 3.34 -17.92 -1.95
CA ILE A 248 2.51 -17.29 -0.92
C ILE A 248 2.41 -15.78 -1.11
N ASN A 249 3.52 -15.09 -1.37
CA ASN A 249 3.46 -13.65 -1.66
C ASN A 249 2.64 -13.40 -2.92
N ARG A 250 2.60 -14.28 -3.93
CA ARG A 250 1.78 -13.98 -5.11
C ARG A 250 0.28 -13.98 -4.80
N GLU A 251 -0.26 -15.04 -4.17
CA GLU A 251 -1.70 -15.11 -3.86
C GLU A 251 -2.09 -14.24 -2.66
N ILE A 252 -1.30 -14.22 -1.59
CA ILE A 252 -1.52 -13.32 -0.46
C ILE A 252 -1.34 -11.86 -0.89
N ASN A 253 -0.34 -11.51 -1.73
CA ASN A 253 -0.26 -10.13 -2.23
C ASN A 253 -1.45 -9.81 -3.10
N LEU A 254 -1.92 -10.70 -3.99
CA LEU A 254 -3.12 -10.42 -4.77
C LEU A 254 -4.33 -10.20 -3.85
N LYS A 255 -4.54 -11.05 -2.84
CA LYS A 255 -5.61 -10.90 -1.85
C LYS A 255 -5.47 -9.59 -1.05
N ARG A 256 -4.27 -9.26 -0.58
CA ARG A 256 -3.94 -8.02 0.14
C ARG A 256 -4.12 -6.78 -0.73
N ILE A 257 -3.73 -6.84 -2.01
CA ILE A 257 -4.00 -5.79 -3.00
C ILE A 257 -5.50 -5.60 -3.17
N TYR A 258 -6.27 -6.70 -3.33
CA TYR A 258 -7.72 -6.62 -3.45
C TYR A 258 -8.37 -6.05 -2.19
N ILE A 259 -7.92 -6.43 -1.00
CA ILE A 259 -8.39 -5.87 0.27
C ILE A 259 -8.05 -4.39 0.34
N LEU A 260 -6.80 -4.00 0.09
CA LEU A 260 -6.36 -2.61 0.13
C LEU A 260 -7.18 -1.76 -0.85
N LYS A 261 -7.38 -2.27 -2.07
CA LYS A 261 -8.20 -1.62 -3.09
C LYS A 261 -9.65 -1.46 -2.65
N ASP A 262 -10.31 -2.54 -2.23
CA ASP A 262 -11.70 -2.54 -1.79
C ASP A 262 -11.91 -1.59 -0.59
N ARG A 263 -10.99 -1.63 0.39
CA ARG A 263 -11.02 -0.75 1.56
C ARG A 263 -10.80 0.71 1.18
N TYR A 264 -9.86 0.98 0.26
CA TYR A 264 -9.61 2.32 -0.24
C TYR A 264 -10.85 2.83 -0.99
N GLU A 265 -11.42 2.07 -1.91
CA GLU A 265 -12.63 2.42 -2.66
C GLU A 265 -13.82 2.71 -1.73
N GLN A 266 -14.06 1.86 -0.73
CA GLN A 266 -15.08 2.09 0.30
C GLN A 266 -14.85 3.42 1.02
N TYR A 267 -13.60 3.72 1.35
CA TYR A 267 -13.23 4.90 2.09
C TYR A 267 -13.31 6.18 1.24
N ILE A 268 -12.84 6.18 -0.02
CA ILE A 268 -13.11 7.31 -0.93
C ILE A 268 -14.62 7.51 -1.06
N ASN A 269 -15.40 6.44 -1.26
CA ASN A 269 -16.84 6.53 -1.41
C ASN A 269 -17.52 7.14 -0.16
N HIS A 270 -16.99 6.89 1.04
CA HIS A 270 -17.44 7.55 2.27
C HIS A 270 -17.26 9.07 2.25
N PHE A 271 -16.17 9.59 1.66
CA PHE A 271 -15.98 11.04 1.45
C PHE A 271 -16.56 11.54 0.11
N ILE A 272 -17.03 10.64 -0.76
CA ILE A 272 -17.66 11.00 -2.04
C ILE A 272 -19.10 11.48 -1.84
N ILE A 273 -19.86 10.80 -0.97
CA ILE A 273 -21.28 11.06 -0.63
C ILE A 273 -21.43 12.31 0.24
#